data_AF-A0A7J6GZT2-F1
#
_entry.id   AF-A0A7J6GZT2-F1
#
_cell.length_a   1.000
_cell.length_b   1.000
_cell.length_c   1.000
_cell.angle_alpha   90.00
_cell.angle_beta   90.00
_cell.angle_gamma   90.00
#
_symmetry.space_group_name_H-M   'P 1'
#
loop_
_entity.id
_entity.type
_entity.pdbx_description
1 polymer ?
#
loop_
_entity_poly.entity_id
_entity_poly.type
_entity_poly.pdbx_seq_one_letter_code
_entity_poly.pdbx_strand_id
1 'polypeptide(L)'
;MQIESQQHRIPPTTNVQPEARIQIETTLTTKRFVIGLFTFLFCFHLFLITALTVYLIVQGIIHYKAHHQRHFHPTKWYHPLLSSTVCAAILSVAWQGITGCYPSKAFKAVFWLGPILTGAVALLHLLIGTSVNFTIGVATLIFSLTMSLYGCWVNSRLVYAIRVLILSSSPPPTKPTFLILLSILLGTLYSGFMVIGIGSALASRTKLNSVYISIILLSLAWTMLVIRNTMLASTSRVKYMFVAYMVDLKTSLALCDTLKHLMGSICIGSFLVPILGTMWGSARCIDLLQEGPNELCCSCAKCYTCCASTLVMYGNRWGFVHVGLHNKSFVQASKYAWDMFKKNGLESVIDSDLTSSFCFISAVTVGAISSLVSGIWALVVHKSYATELSLYAFIIGYLISRIAMAWQQACIAAYYVAYAENPENMEFDSTIPDRIQRLQRLQACI
;
A
#
# COMPACT_ATOMS: atom_id res chain seq x y z
N MET A 1 -63.22 -26.97 4.85
CA MET A 1 -62.59 -27.40 6.11
C MET A 1 -61.53 -28.44 5.73
N GLN A 2 -60.33 -28.28 6.26
CA GLN A 2 -59.10 -29.08 6.04
C GLN A 2 -58.32 -28.88 4.73
N ILE A 3 -57.14 -28.30 4.94
CA ILE A 3 -56.02 -28.05 4.04
C ILE A 3 -55.17 -29.33 4.04
N GLU A 4 -54.98 -29.95 2.89
CA GLU A 4 -54.01 -31.03 2.71
C GLU A 4 -52.58 -30.46 2.61
N SER A 5 -51.67 -31.01 3.42
CA SER A 5 -50.25 -30.70 3.40
C SER A 5 -49.56 -31.32 2.18
N GLN A 6 -49.19 -30.52 1.18
CA GLN A 6 -48.19 -30.94 0.20
C GLN A 6 -46.79 -30.57 0.68
N GLN A 7 -46.08 -31.60 1.14
CA GLN A 7 -44.67 -31.57 1.50
C GLN A 7 -43.82 -31.30 0.25
N HIS A 8 -43.26 -30.09 0.18
CA HIS A 8 -42.36 -29.67 -0.90
C HIS A 8 -41.07 -30.49 -0.84
N ARG A 9 -40.91 -31.40 -1.80
CA ARG A 9 -39.81 -32.35 -1.91
C ARG A 9 -38.53 -31.59 -2.29
N ILE A 10 -37.57 -31.51 -1.37
CA ILE A 10 -36.21 -31.01 -1.64
C ILE A 10 -35.59 -31.94 -2.71
N PRO A 11 -35.09 -31.42 -3.85
CA PRO A 11 -34.42 -32.25 -4.83
C PRO A 11 -33.08 -32.78 -4.26
N PRO A 12 -32.71 -34.03 -4.58
CA PRO A 12 -31.54 -34.67 -4.00
C PRO A 12 -30.26 -34.00 -4.47
N THR A 13 -29.29 -33.93 -3.56
CA THR A 13 -27.92 -33.47 -3.77
C THR A 13 -27.32 -34.05 -5.04
N THR A 14 -26.91 -33.18 -5.96
CA THR A 14 -26.13 -33.52 -7.15
C THR A 14 -24.90 -34.34 -6.75
N ASN A 15 -24.82 -35.56 -7.30
CA ASN A 15 -23.67 -36.45 -7.17
C ASN A 15 -22.42 -35.80 -7.78
N VAL A 16 -21.63 -35.11 -6.96
CA VAL A 16 -20.25 -34.74 -7.32
C VAL A 16 -19.44 -36.03 -7.40
N GLN A 17 -18.87 -36.34 -8.57
CA GLN A 17 -18.02 -37.52 -8.78
C GLN A 17 -16.93 -37.62 -7.69
N PRO A 18 -16.58 -38.84 -7.22
CA PRO A 18 -15.57 -39.03 -6.16
C PRO A 18 -14.23 -38.34 -6.46
N GLU A 19 -13.79 -38.35 -7.72
CA GLU A 19 -12.56 -37.69 -8.17
C GLU A 19 -12.62 -36.17 -8.02
N ALA A 20 -13.73 -35.54 -8.40
CA ALA A 20 -13.94 -34.12 -8.22
C ALA A 20 -13.98 -33.74 -6.73
N ARG A 21 -14.56 -34.59 -5.87
CA ARG A 21 -14.56 -34.39 -4.42
C ARG A 21 -13.15 -34.45 -3.83
N ILE A 22 -12.36 -35.46 -4.21
CA ILE A 22 -10.97 -35.63 -3.77
C ILE A 22 -10.10 -34.44 -4.22
N GLN A 23 -10.29 -33.97 -5.46
CA GLN A 23 -9.57 -32.82 -6.01
C GLN A 23 -9.93 -31.51 -5.28
N ILE A 24 -11.21 -31.30 -4.95
CA ILE A 24 -11.66 -30.14 -4.16
C ILE A 24 -11.03 -30.17 -2.76
N GLU A 25 -11.02 -31.33 -2.11
CA GLU A 25 -10.51 -31.50 -0.75
C GLU A 25 -8.98 -31.33 -0.66
N THR A 26 -8.24 -31.87 -1.62
CA THR A 26 -6.77 -31.66 -1.76
C THR A 26 -6.43 -30.20 -2.06
N THR A 27 -7.21 -29.53 -2.90
CA THR A 27 -7.00 -28.09 -3.18
C THR A 27 -7.27 -27.23 -1.94
N LEU A 28 -8.29 -27.58 -1.15
CA LEU A 28 -8.70 -26.84 0.04
C LEU A 28 -7.73 -27.04 1.23
N THR A 29 -7.20 -28.25 1.39
CA THR A 29 -6.15 -28.57 2.38
C THR A 29 -4.83 -27.89 2.04
N THR A 30 -4.37 -27.96 0.78
CA THR A 30 -3.17 -27.26 0.31
C THR A 30 -3.28 -25.75 0.53
N LYS A 31 -4.44 -25.16 0.21
CA LYS A 31 -4.71 -23.74 0.45
C LYS A 31 -4.62 -23.37 1.93
N ARG A 32 -5.24 -24.16 2.83
CA ARG A 32 -5.16 -23.92 4.29
C ARG A 32 -3.73 -24.04 4.80
N PHE A 33 -2.96 -25.01 4.29
CA PHE A 33 -1.56 -25.19 4.64
C PHE A 33 -0.72 -23.97 4.25
N VAL A 34 -0.84 -23.47 3.01
CA VAL A 34 -0.09 -22.29 2.54
C VAL A 34 -0.45 -21.04 3.37
N ILE A 35 -1.74 -20.81 3.64
CA ILE A 35 -2.17 -19.67 4.48
C ILE A 35 -1.60 -19.80 5.91
N GLY A 36 -1.63 -21.00 6.49
CA GLY A 36 -1.04 -21.27 7.79
C GLY A 36 0.46 -21.03 7.83
N LEU A 37 1.20 -21.53 6.84
CA LEU A 37 2.65 -21.36 6.71
C LEU A 37 3.05 -19.89 6.64
N PHE A 38 2.41 -19.09 5.79
CA PHE A 38 2.77 -17.67 5.67
C PHE A 38 2.38 -16.84 6.90
N THR A 39 1.30 -17.22 7.59
CA THR A 39 0.96 -16.62 8.89
C THR A 39 2.05 -16.93 9.90
N PHE A 40 2.48 -18.20 9.99
CA PHE A 40 3.57 -18.62 10.86
C PHE A 40 4.88 -17.91 10.52
N LEU A 41 5.27 -17.83 9.24
CA LEU A 41 6.47 -17.14 8.78
C LEU A 41 6.47 -15.67 9.20
N PHE A 42 5.33 -14.98 9.05
CA PHE A 42 5.20 -13.58 9.45
C PHE A 42 5.32 -13.40 10.98
N CYS A 43 4.65 -14.24 11.77
CA CYS A 43 4.76 -14.23 13.23
C CYS A 43 6.18 -14.56 13.71
N PHE A 44 6.82 -15.57 13.09
CA PHE A 44 8.20 -15.93 13.37
C PHE A 44 9.17 -14.79 13.03
N HIS A 45 8.97 -14.11 11.91
CA HIS A 45 9.69 -12.89 11.57
C HIS A 45 9.52 -11.79 12.64
N LEU A 46 8.29 -11.56 13.15
CA LEU A 46 8.05 -10.57 14.19
C LEU A 46 8.76 -10.93 15.51
N PHE A 47 8.80 -12.22 15.84
CA PHE A 47 9.56 -12.71 16.99
C PHE A 47 11.06 -12.47 16.79
N LEU A 48 11.62 -12.88 15.65
CA LEU A 48 13.04 -12.72 15.34
C LEU A 48 13.47 -11.25 15.31
N ILE A 49 12.69 -10.36 14.70
CA ILE A 49 13.04 -8.94 14.65
C ILE A 49 12.95 -8.28 16.03
N THR A 50 12.00 -8.71 16.86
CA THR A 50 11.89 -8.24 18.25
C THR A 50 13.10 -8.69 19.05
N ALA A 51 13.47 -9.98 18.96
CA ALA A 51 14.66 -10.52 19.62
C ALA A 51 15.95 -9.81 19.16
N LEU A 52 16.11 -9.58 17.86
CA LEU A 52 17.22 -8.82 17.30
C LEU A 52 17.25 -7.38 17.82
N THR A 53 16.10 -6.71 17.85
CA THR A 53 16.00 -5.33 18.34
C THR A 53 16.37 -5.24 19.82
N VAL A 54 15.86 -6.15 20.65
CA VAL A 54 16.22 -6.23 22.08
C VAL A 54 17.71 -6.50 22.27
N TYR A 55 18.27 -7.44 21.50
CA TYR A 55 19.71 -7.71 21.51
C TYR A 55 20.53 -6.46 21.17
N LEU A 56 20.16 -5.74 20.10
CA LEU A 56 20.83 -4.51 19.69
C LEU A 56 20.71 -3.40 20.74
N ILE A 57 19.57 -3.28 21.42
CA ILE A 57 19.38 -2.34 22.54
C ILE A 57 20.37 -2.66 23.66
N VAL A 58 20.44 -3.92 24.09
CA VAL A 58 21.36 -4.34 25.15
C VAL A 58 22.82 -4.06 24.76
N GLN A 59 23.21 -4.46 23.54
CA GLN A 59 24.55 -4.21 23.01
C GLN A 59 24.87 -2.71 22.90
N GLY A 60 23.92 -1.92 22.40
CA GLY A 60 24.05 -0.47 22.28
C GLY A 60 24.26 0.21 23.63
N ILE A 61 23.53 -0.21 24.67
CA ILE A 61 23.69 0.31 26.04
C ILE A 61 25.06 -0.07 26.63
N ILE A 62 25.48 -1.34 26.49
CA ILE A 62 26.78 -1.82 27.01
C ILE A 62 27.92 -1.03 26.36
N HIS A 63 27.93 -0.94 25.03
CA HIS A 63 29.00 -0.26 24.30
C HIS A 63 29.02 1.25 24.56
N TYR A 64 27.85 1.87 24.67
CA TYR A 64 27.72 3.29 25.04
C TYR A 64 28.31 3.59 26.42
N LYS A 65 28.08 2.73 27.41
CA LYS A 65 28.68 2.85 28.76
C LYS A 65 30.19 2.62 28.75
N ALA A 66 30.66 1.62 28.01
CA ALA A 66 32.08 1.25 27.97
C ALA A 66 32.97 2.31 27.32
N HIS A 67 32.48 3.02 26.28
CA HIS A 67 33.30 3.92 25.47
C HIS A 67 33.01 5.42 25.67
N HIS A 68 32.34 5.80 26.77
CA HIS A 68 32.09 7.19 27.19
C HIS A 68 31.88 8.19 26.03
N GLN A 69 30.65 8.25 25.48
CA GLN A 69 30.11 9.33 24.64
C GLN A 69 30.86 9.79 23.36
N ARG A 70 32.03 9.27 23.00
CA ARG A 70 32.86 9.94 21.97
C ARG A 70 32.27 9.95 20.55
N HIS A 71 31.26 9.13 20.24
CA HIS A 71 30.85 8.90 18.84
C HIS A 71 29.34 8.87 18.53
N PHE A 72 28.46 8.56 19.48
CA PHE A 72 27.02 8.54 19.27
C PHE A 72 26.32 9.41 20.31
N HIS A 73 25.47 10.33 19.84
CA HIS A 73 24.73 11.26 20.70
C HIS A 73 23.23 10.91 20.67
N PRO A 74 22.73 10.10 21.62
CA PRO A 74 21.37 9.58 21.58
C PRO A 74 20.30 10.67 21.49
N THR A 75 20.43 11.74 22.28
CA THR A 75 19.47 12.84 22.29
C THR A 75 19.42 13.56 20.93
N LYS A 76 20.58 13.82 20.33
CA LYS A 76 20.69 14.48 19.02
C LYS A 76 20.16 13.62 17.87
N TRP A 77 20.09 12.30 18.06
CA TRP A 77 19.63 11.35 17.03
C TRP A 77 18.15 10.96 17.21
N TYR A 78 17.72 10.61 18.42
CA TYR A 78 16.36 10.15 18.70
C TYR A 78 15.32 11.28 18.67
N HIS A 79 15.63 12.48 19.20
CA HIS A 79 14.64 13.56 19.25
C HIS A 79 14.11 13.97 17.87
N PRO A 80 14.95 14.23 16.85
CA PRO A 80 14.47 14.59 15.50
C PRO A 80 13.60 13.49 14.87
N LEU A 81 14.01 12.22 15.02
CA LEU A 81 13.36 11.10 14.35
C LEU A 81 12.02 10.72 15.01
N LEU A 82 11.98 10.70 16.34
CA LEU A 82 10.73 10.45 17.06
C LEU A 82 9.74 11.60 16.86
N SER A 83 10.21 12.85 16.87
CA SER A 83 9.36 14.02 16.60
C SER A 83 8.78 14.00 15.19
N SER A 84 9.58 13.65 14.18
CA SER A 84 9.09 13.52 12.80
C SER A 84 8.14 12.34 12.61
N THR A 85 8.30 11.26 13.38
CA THR A 85 7.38 10.11 13.40
C THR A 85 6.02 10.50 13.99
N VAL A 86 6.00 11.24 15.09
CA VAL A 86 4.76 11.79 15.68
C VAL A 86 4.11 12.80 14.73
N CYS A 87 4.91 13.68 14.11
CA CYS A 87 4.45 14.61 13.09
C CYS A 87 3.78 13.88 11.91
N ALA A 88 4.37 12.77 11.43
CA ALA A 88 3.80 11.95 10.37
C ALA A 88 2.43 11.38 10.76
N ALA A 89 2.28 10.88 11.99
CA ALA A 89 1.01 10.35 12.48
C ALA A 89 -0.08 11.43 12.49
N ILE A 90 0.22 12.62 13.02
CA ILE A 90 -0.71 13.76 13.07
C ILE A 90 -1.08 14.20 11.65
N LEU A 91 -0.09 14.39 10.78
CA LEU A 91 -0.32 14.77 9.38
C LEU A 91 -1.14 13.74 8.63
N SER A 92 -0.92 12.45 8.88
CA SER A 92 -1.66 11.38 8.23
C SER A 92 -3.13 11.36 8.64
N VAL A 93 -3.43 11.57 9.93
CA VAL A 93 -4.81 11.71 10.42
C VAL A 93 -5.47 12.96 9.85
N ALA A 94 -4.77 14.10 9.86
CA ALA A 94 -5.28 15.35 9.31
C ALA A 94 -5.58 15.23 7.80
N TRP A 95 -4.63 14.67 7.04
CA TRP A 95 -4.75 14.48 5.60
C TRP A 95 -5.92 13.56 5.23
N GLN A 96 -6.10 12.50 6.02
CA GLN A 96 -7.23 11.60 5.87
C GLN A 96 -8.56 12.33 6.09
N GLY A 97 -8.67 13.14 7.15
CA GLY A 97 -9.85 13.95 7.44
C GLY A 97 -10.16 14.96 6.33
N ILE A 98 -9.14 15.66 5.83
CA ILE A 98 -9.26 16.60 4.70
C ILE A 98 -9.76 15.88 3.44
N THR A 99 -9.24 14.69 3.15
CA THR A 99 -9.65 13.89 1.99
C THR A 99 -11.09 13.39 2.12
N GLY A 100 -11.53 13.05 3.33
CA GLY A 100 -12.92 12.65 3.60
C GLY A 100 -13.91 13.80 3.46
N CYS A 101 -13.60 14.99 3.99
CA CYS A 101 -14.49 16.14 3.98
C CYS A 101 -14.46 16.92 2.66
N TYR A 102 -13.28 17.03 2.04
CA TYR A 102 -13.06 17.87 0.87
C TYR A 102 -12.25 17.13 -0.22
N PRO A 103 -12.74 15.99 -0.76
CA PRO A 103 -11.99 15.14 -1.68
C PRO A 103 -11.48 15.89 -2.91
N SER A 104 -12.29 16.78 -3.50
CA SER A 104 -11.88 17.60 -4.66
C SER A 104 -10.70 18.52 -4.36
N LYS A 105 -10.70 19.19 -3.20
CA LYS A 105 -9.61 20.08 -2.78
C LYS A 105 -8.36 19.27 -2.42
N ALA A 106 -8.53 18.17 -1.69
CA ALA A 106 -7.44 17.26 -1.32
C ALA A 106 -6.71 16.72 -2.56
N PHE A 107 -7.46 16.26 -3.55
CA PHE A 107 -6.92 15.74 -4.80
C PHE A 107 -6.06 16.80 -5.50
N LYS A 108 -6.58 18.02 -5.70
CA LYS A 108 -5.82 19.10 -6.32
C LYS A 108 -4.59 19.50 -5.50
N ALA A 109 -4.74 19.63 -4.18
CA ALA A 109 -3.66 20.04 -3.30
C ALA A 109 -2.48 19.07 -3.34
N VAL A 110 -2.72 17.75 -3.42
CA VAL A 110 -1.63 16.76 -3.38
C VAL A 110 -0.70 16.86 -4.59
N PHE A 111 -1.26 17.11 -5.78
CA PHE A 111 -0.47 17.20 -7.02
C PHE A 111 0.36 18.49 -7.09
N TRP A 112 0.04 19.50 -6.26
CA TRP A 112 0.85 20.71 -6.10
C TRP A 112 1.84 20.59 -4.95
N LEU A 113 1.37 20.20 -3.76
CA LEU A 113 2.19 20.14 -2.55
C LEU A 113 3.26 19.04 -2.64
N GLY A 114 2.93 17.88 -3.22
CA GLY A 114 3.85 16.75 -3.33
C GLY A 114 5.15 17.10 -4.04
N PRO A 115 5.11 17.58 -5.30
CA PRO A 115 6.31 17.98 -6.03
C PRO A 115 7.13 19.06 -5.30
N ILE A 116 6.46 20.10 -4.78
CA ILE A 116 7.12 21.22 -4.08
C ILE A 116 7.89 20.73 -2.85
N LEU A 117 7.25 19.95 -1.99
CA LEU A 117 7.89 19.42 -0.77
C LEU A 117 8.99 18.41 -1.10
N THR A 118 8.81 17.60 -2.14
CA THR A 118 9.85 16.68 -2.62
C THR A 118 11.06 17.46 -3.17
N GLY A 119 10.82 18.58 -3.85
CA GLY A 119 11.87 19.48 -4.32
C GLY A 119 12.63 20.15 -3.16
N ALA A 120 11.92 20.52 -2.08
CA ALA A 120 12.55 21.02 -0.87
C ALA A 120 13.43 19.95 -0.18
N VAL A 121 13.00 18.68 -0.18
CA VAL A 121 13.83 17.56 0.30
C VAL A 121 15.06 17.38 -0.59
N ALA A 122 14.93 17.54 -1.91
CA ALA A 122 16.08 17.49 -2.82
C ALA A 122 17.10 18.59 -2.48
N LEU A 123 16.64 19.83 -2.30
CA LEU A 123 17.48 20.95 -1.89
C LEU A 123 18.14 20.68 -0.53
N LEU A 124 17.41 20.16 0.44
CA LEU A 124 17.95 19.78 1.75
C LEU A 124 19.15 18.83 1.60
N HIS A 125 19.04 17.78 0.79
CA HIS A 125 20.15 16.84 0.58
C HIS A 125 21.32 17.53 -0.14
N LEU A 126 21.07 18.34 -1.17
CA LEU A 126 22.14 19.11 -1.84
C LEU A 126 22.89 20.03 -0.86
N LEU A 127 22.21 20.64 0.10
CA LEU A 127 22.81 21.52 1.12
C LEU A 127 23.68 20.77 2.15
N ILE A 128 23.47 19.47 2.37
CA ILE A 128 24.35 18.69 3.27
C ILE A 128 25.77 18.64 2.70
N GLY A 129 25.90 18.56 1.37
CA GLY A 129 27.16 18.79 0.65
C GLY A 129 28.12 17.61 0.59
N THR A 130 27.66 16.37 0.81
CA THR A 130 28.48 15.16 0.57
C THR A 130 28.20 14.57 -0.83
N SER A 131 29.14 13.79 -1.37
CA SER A 131 28.96 13.12 -2.67
C SER A 131 27.71 12.23 -2.72
N VAL A 132 27.46 11.46 -1.67
CA VAL A 132 26.27 10.61 -1.54
C VAL A 132 24.99 11.46 -1.54
N ASN A 133 24.98 12.57 -0.81
CA ASN A 133 23.83 13.46 -0.76
C ASN A 133 23.60 14.21 -2.07
N PHE A 134 24.66 14.49 -2.85
CA PHE A 134 24.52 15.05 -4.18
C PHE A 134 23.73 14.08 -5.08
N THR A 135 24.09 12.80 -5.10
CA THR A 135 23.36 11.77 -5.86
C THR A 135 21.90 11.66 -5.40
N ILE A 136 21.65 11.58 -4.09
CA ILE A 136 20.29 11.51 -3.53
C ILE A 136 19.48 12.77 -3.88
N GLY A 137 20.10 13.95 -3.75
CA GLY A 137 19.49 15.24 -4.04
C GLY A 137 19.09 15.37 -5.51
N VAL A 138 20.00 15.04 -6.44
CA VAL A 138 19.71 15.05 -7.89
C VAL A 138 18.61 14.04 -8.24
N ALA A 139 18.68 12.81 -7.73
CA ALA A 139 17.65 11.81 -7.99
C ALA A 139 16.26 12.24 -7.46
N THR A 140 16.22 12.84 -6.27
CA THR A 140 14.99 13.37 -5.66
C THR A 140 14.45 14.58 -6.43
N LEU A 141 15.33 15.43 -6.97
CA LEU A 141 14.95 16.57 -7.80
C LEU A 141 14.30 16.10 -9.11
N ILE A 142 14.92 15.13 -9.79
CA ILE A 142 14.35 14.52 -11.00
C ILE A 142 12.97 13.93 -10.68
N PHE A 143 12.84 13.20 -9.57
CA PHE A 143 11.56 12.64 -9.15
C PHE A 143 10.50 13.71 -8.87
N SER A 144 10.86 14.83 -8.22
CA SER A 144 9.98 15.99 -8.03
C SER A 144 9.50 16.58 -9.36
N LEU A 145 10.41 16.77 -10.32
CA LEU A 145 10.09 17.28 -11.66
C LEU A 145 9.16 16.32 -12.41
N THR A 146 9.43 15.02 -12.38
CA THR A 146 8.56 14.00 -12.97
C THR A 146 7.17 14.02 -12.35
N MET A 147 7.07 14.16 -11.01
CA MET A 147 5.76 14.29 -10.36
C MET A 147 5.00 15.55 -10.77
N SER A 148 5.71 16.67 -10.95
CA SER A 148 5.10 17.93 -11.43
C SER A 148 4.56 17.78 -12.85
N LEU A 149 5.36 17.22 -13.77
CA LEU A 149 4.96 16.93 -15.15
C LEU A 149 3.77 15.95 -15.19
N TYR A 150 3.81 14.91 -14.35
CA TYR A 150 2.71 13.96 -14.22
C TYR A 150 1.42 14.65 -13.77
N GLY A 151 1.50 15.56 -12.77
CA GLY A 151 0.37 16.38 -12.31
C GLY A 151 -0.26 17.20 -13.43
N CYS A 152 0.55 17.84 -14.26
CA CYS A 152 0.09 18.58 -15.44
C CYS A 152 -0.60 17.65 -16.47
N TRP A 153 0.00 16.50 -16.76
CA TRP A 153 -0.50 15.54 -17.74
C TRP A 153 -1.83 14.89 -17.32
N VAL A 154 -2.04 14.64 -16.02
CA VAL A 154 -3.21 13.92 -15.54
C VAL A 154 -4.44 14.81 -15.29
N ASN A 155 -4.31 16.13 -15.49
CA ASN A 155 -5.34 17.12 -15.15
C ASN A 155 -6.74 16.78 -15.76
N SER A 156 -6.77 16.29 -17.01
CA SER A 156 -8.01 15.91 -17.70
C SER A 156 -8.73 14.70 -17.07
N ARG A 157 -8.01 13.87 -16.32
CA ARG A 157 -8.53 12.66 -15.66
C ARG A 157 -8.99 12.90 -14.21
N LEU A 158 -8.69 14.08 -13.64
CA LEU A 158 -9.01 14.41 -12.25
C LEU A 158 -10.51 14.36 -11.94
N VAL A 159 -11.35 14.88 -12.85
CA VAL A 159 -12.81 14.94 -12.63
C VAL A 159 -13.39 13.55 -12.38
N TYR A 160 -12.99 12.58 -13.20
CA TYR A 160 -13.42 11.19 -13.04
C TYR A 160 -12.92 10.59 -11.72
N ALA A 161 -11.64 10.73 -11.41
CA ALA A 161 -11.06 10.17 -10.20
C ALA A 161 -11.68 10.74 -8.91
N ILE A 162 -11.96 12.05 -8.89
CA ILE A 162 -12.64 12.71 -7.77
C ILE A 162 -14.06 12.17 -7.62
N ARG A 163 -14.81 12.02 -8.73
CA ARG A 163 -16.17 11.49 -8.70
C ARG A 163 -16.22 10.05 -8.18
N VAL A 164 -15.32 9.18 -8.67
CA VAL A 164 -15.21 7.80 -8.17
C VAL A 164 -14.84 7.77 -6.68
N LEU A 165 -13.92 8.63 -6.23
CA LEU A 165 -13.56 8.72 -4.81
C LEU A 165 -14.78 9.11 -3.94
N ILE A 166 -15.58 10.08 -4.39
CA ILE A 166 -16.81 10.51 -3.70
C ILE A 166 -17.84 9.37 -3.63
N LEU A 167 -18.15 8.76 -4.77
CA LEU A 167 -19.14 7.69 -4.87
C LEU A 167 -18.73 6.47 -4.04
N SER A 168 -17.48 6.01 -4.19
CA SER A 168 -16.98 4.84 -3.47
C SER A 168 -16.89 5.06 -1.96
N SER A 169 -16.70 6.29 -1.49
CA SER A 169 -16.58 6.61 -0.06
C SER A 169 -17.93 6.86 0.62
N SER A 170 -19.03 6.97 -0.14
CA SER A 170 -20.36 7.28 0.38
C SER A 170 -21.26 6.03 0.45
N PRO A 171 -22.00 5.77 1.54
CA PRO A 171 -21.76 6.28 2.89
C PRO A 171 -20.45 5.72 3.48
N PRO A 172 -19.81 6.41 4.43
CA PRO A 172 -18.61 5.90 5.08
C PRO A 172 -18.93 4.63 5.88
N PRO A 173 -18.00 3.66 5.97
CA PRO A 173 -18.22 2.44 6.76
C PRO A 173 -18.44 2.76 8.24
N THR A 174 -19.16 1.91 8.98
CA THR A 174 -19.47 2.15 10.39
C THR A 174 -18.22 2.15 11.28
N LYS A 175 -18.01 3.23 12.06
CA LYS A 175 -16.82 3.48 12.91
C LYS A 175 -15.46 3.35 12.19
N PRO A 176 -15.25 4.03 11.05
CA PRO A 176 -14.00 3.89 10.29
C PRO A 176 -12.83 4.55 11.02
N THR A 177 -13.09 5.67 11.69
CA THR A 177 -12.11 6.50 12.37
C THR A 177 -11.37 5.74 13.47
N PHE A 178 -12.06 4.92 14.27
CA PHE A 178 -11.43 4.18 15.36
C PHE A 178 -10.38 3.17 14.85
N LEU A 179 -10.73 2.37 13.84
CA LEU A 179 -9.82 1.36 13.31
C LEU A 179 -8.63 1.97 12.57
N ILE A 180 -8.84 3.11 11.93
CA ILE A 180 -7.79 3.82 11.22
C ILE A 180 -6.82 4.45 12.22
N LEU A 181 -7.34 5.11 13.27
CA LEU A 181 -6.53 5.62 14.37
C LEU A 181 -5.75 4.50 15.07
N LEU A 182 -6.39 3.35 15.31
CA LEU A 182 -5.72 2.18 15.90
C LEU A 182 -4.57 1.68 15.00
N SER A 183 -4.78 1.61 13.70
CA SER A 183 -3.75 1.15 12.74
C SER A 183 -2.59 2.14 12.63
N ILE A 184 -2.88 3.44 12.63
CA ILE A 184 -1.86 4.50 12.66
C ILE A 184 -1.08 4.44 13.98
N LEU A 185 -1.75 4.24 15.12
CA LEU A 185 -1.13 4.08 16.42
C LEU A 185 -0.19 2.86 16.44
N LEU A 186 -0.66 1.68 16.00
CA LEU A 186 0.16 0.47 15.91
C LEU A 186 1.38 0.69 15.00
N GLY A 187 1.18 1.30 13.82
CA GLY A 187 2.28 1.62 12.91
C GLY A 187 3.29 2.60 13.50
N THR A 188 2.82 3.59 14.25
CA THR A 188 3.66 4.59 14.93
C THR A 188 4.47 3.96 16.06
N LEU A 189 3.84 3.15 16.91
CA LEU A 189 4.50 2.43 18.00
C LEU A 189 5.55 1.44 17.47
N TYR A 190 5.20 0.68 16.43
CA TYR A 190 6.13 -0.24 15.79
C TYR A 190 7.31 0.50 15.14
N SER A 191 7.06 1.60 14.44
CA SER A 191 8.12 2.44 13.87
C SER A 191 9.03 3.00 14.95
N GLY A 192 8.48 3.49 16.07
CA GLY A 192 9.26 3.95 17.22
C GLY A 192 10.16 2.86 17.81
N PHE A 193 9.64 1.64 17.96
CA PHE A 193 10.42 0.49 18.42
C PHE A 193 11.57 0.14 17.45
N MET A 194 11.30 0.13 16.14
CA MET A 194 12.33 -0.08 15.11
C MET A 194 13.39 1.04 15.10
N VAL A 195 12.98 2.30 15.30
CA VAL A 195 13.89 3.46 15.42
C VAL A 195 14.87 3.28 16.60
N ILE A 196 14.39 2.79 17.74
CA ILE A 196 15.24 2.44 18.89
C ILE A 196 16.26 1.36 18.50
N GLY A 197 15.84 0.36 17.73
CA GLY A 197 16.74 -0.67 17.18
C GLY A 197 17.83 -0.11 16.28
N ILE A 198 17.47 0.76 15.33
CA ILE A 198 18.42 1.41 14.39
C ILE A 198 19.43 2.26 15.16
N GLY A 199 18.98 3.11 16.07
CA GLY A 199 19.86 3.95 16.89
C GLY A 199 20.81 3.13 17.76
N SER A 200 20.34 2.00 18.30
CA SER A 200 21.15 1.09 19.11
C SER A 200 22.18 0.33 18.27
N ALA A 201 21.83 -0.10 17.05
CA ALA A 201 22.77 -0.67 16.10
C ALA A 201 23.90 0.31 15.77
N LEU A 202 23.55 1.57 15.47
CA LEU A 202 24.52 2.65 15.23
C LEU A 202 25.45 2.87 16.43
N ALA A 203 24.90 2.86 17.65
CA ALA A 203 25.68 3.00 18.89
C ALA A 203 26.65 1.83 19.13
N SER A 204 26.28 0.60 18.73
CA SER A 204 27.07 -0.61 18.97
C SER A 204 28.31 -0.77 18.06
N ARG A 205 28.36 -0.06 16.93
CA ARG A 205 29.47 -0.07 15.94
C ARG A 205 29.97 -1.46 15.51
N THR A 206 29.10 -2.46 15.45
CA THR A 206 29.47 -3.77 14.91
C THR A 206 29.78 -3.68 13.40
N LYS A 207 30.66 -4.56 12.89
CA LYS A 207 30.92 -4.66 11.44
C LYS A 207 29.66 -4.98 10.62
N LEU A 208 28.62 -5.49 11.27
CA LEU A 208 27.35 -5.89 10.66
C LEU A 208 26.25 -4.83 10.76
N ASN A 209 26.57 -3.60 11.21
CA ASN A 209 25.59 -2.53 11.39
C ASN A 209 24.71 -2.29 10.17
N SER A 210 25.30 -2.18 8.97
CA SER A 210 24.54 -1.98 7.73
C SER A 210 23.56 -3.13 7.48
N VAL A 211 23.97 -4.38 7.73
CA VAL A 211 23.12 -5.56 7.58
C VAL A 211 21.94 -5.52 8.56
N TYR A 212 22.21 -5.21 9.83
CA TYR A 212 21.15 -5.09 10.84
C TYR A 212 20.15 -3.98 10.50
N ILE A 213 20.63 -2.81 10.09
CA ILE A 213 19.78 -1.69 9.68
C ILE A 213 18.94 -2.08 8.46
N SER A 214 19.52 -2.74 7.45
CA SER A 214 18.78 -3.22 6.28
C SER A 214 17.69 -4.24 6.65
N ILE A 215 17.99 -5.18 7.56
CA ILE A 215 16.99 -6.15 8.05
C ILE A 215 15.86 -5.43 8.80
N ILE A 216 16.18 -4.47 9.66
CA ILE A 216 15.19 -3.66 10.39
C ILE A 216 14.31 -2.87 9.43
N LEU A 217 14.89 -2.21 8.41
CA LEU A 217 14.13 -1.45 7.42
C LEU A 217 13.24 -2.35 6.55
N LEU A 218 13.72 -3.53 6.17
CA LEU A 218 12.91 -4.50 5.41
C LEU A 218 11.74 -5.03 6.25
N SER A 219 12.00 -5.35 7.52
CA SER A 219 10.96 -5.72 8.47
C SER A 219 9.95 -4.59 8.69
N LEU A 220 10.44 -3.35 8.83
CA LEU A 220 9.60 -2.15 8.94
C LEU A 220 8.67 -2.04 7.73
N ALA A 221 9.22 -2.10 6.51
CA ALA A 221 8.42 -2.02 5.29
C ALA A 221 7.38 -3.14 5.22
N TRP A 222 7.76 -4.39 5.48
CA TRP A 222 6.85 -5.53 5.36
C TRP A 222 5.72 -5.47 6.39
N THR A 223 6.03 -5.24 7.67
CA THR A 223 5.02 -5.12 8.73
C THR A 223 4.05 -3.98 8.47
N MET A 224 4.55 -2.81 8.06
CA MET A 224 3.70 -1.64 7.76
C MET A 224 2.78 -1.90 6.56
N LEU A 225 3.26 -2.63 5.54
CA LEU A 225 2.45 -3.06 4.41
C LEU A 225 1.39 -4.10 4.81
N VAL A 226 1.72 -5.01 5.75
CA VAL A 226 0.73 -5.94 6.31
C VAL A 226 -0.36 -5.19 7.06
N ILE A 227 -0.03 -4.23 7.93
CA ILE A 227 -1.02 -3.39 8.62
C ILE A 227 -1.92 -2.66 7.60
N ARG A 228 -1.31 -2.03 6.59
CA ARG A 228 -2.03 -1.36 5.49
C ARG A 228 -2.99 -2.32 4.79
N ASN A 229 -2.53 -3.50 4.38
CA ASN A 229 -3.32 -4.41 3.56
C ASN A 229 -4.38 -5.16 4.37
N THR A 230 -4.18 -5.35 5.67
CA THR A 230 -5.23 -5.79 6.59
C THR A 230 -6.37 -4.80 6.65
N MET A 231 -6.06 -3.50 6.74
CA MET A 231 -7.07 -2.44 6.65
C MET A 231 -7.76 -2.40 5.29
N LEU A 232 -7.00 -2.59 4.21
CA LEU A 232 -7.54 -2.66 2.85
C LEU A 232 -8.53 -3.82 2.68
N ALA A 233 -8.15 -5.03 3.08
CA ALA A 233 -8.99 -6.22 2.93
C ALA A 233 -10.25 -6.18 3.82
N SER A 234 -10.10 -5.76 5.07
CA SER A 234 -11.24 -5.65 6.01
C SER A 234 -12.24 -4.57 5.59
N THR A 235 -11.75 -3.37 5.24
CA THR A 235 -12.61 -2.25 4.84
C THR A 235 -13.28 -2.51 3.48
N SER A 236 -12.55 -3.11 2.53
CA SER A 236 -13.13 -3.43 1.22
C SER A 236 -14.22 -4.49 1.33
N ARG A 237 -14.09 -5.48 2.24
CA ARG A 237 -15.16 -6.44 2.54
C ARG A 237 -16.42 -5.73 3.02
N VAL A 238 -16.31 -4.83 4.00
CA VAL A 238 -17.48 -4.07 4.49
C VAL A 238 -18.10 -3.26 3.37
N LYS A 239 -17.29 -2.53 2.61
CA LYS A 239 -17.81 -1.62 1.59
C LYS A 239 -18.42 -2.37 0.40
N TYR A 240 -17.83 -3.48 0.01
CA TYR A 240 -18.40 -4.34 -1.03
C TYR A 240 -19.74 -4.93 -0.57
N MET A 241 -19.87 -5.44 0.67
CA MET A 241 -21.14 -6.01 1.17
C MET A 241 -22.27 -4.96 1.16
N PHE A 242 -21.93 -3.71 1.47
CA PHE A 242 -22.86 -2.60 1.37
C PHE A 242 -23.26 -2.32 -0.10
N VAL A 243 -22.29 -2.16 -1.01
CA VAL A 243 -22.57 -1.79 -2.42
C VAL A 243 -23.27 -2.92 -3.18
N ALA A 244 -22.86 -4.17 -2.98
CA ALA A 244 -23.38 -5.32 -3.73
C ALA A 244 -24.71 -5.84 -3.17
N TYR A 245 -24.90 -5.80 -1.85
CA TYR A 245 -26.03 -6.48 -1.19
C TYR A 245 -26.82 -5.59 -0.22
N MET A 246 -26.48 -4.32 -0.05
CA MET A 246 -27.11 -3.43 0.93
C MET A 246 -27.02 -3.92 2.38
N VAL A 247 -25.99 -4.70 2.70
CA VAL A 247 -25.76 -5.22 4.05
C VAL A 247 -24.66 -4.40 4.74
N ASP A 248 -25.03 -3.74 5.84
CA ASP A 248 -24.06 -3.05 6.71
C ASP A 248 -23.37 -4.05 7.66
N LEU A 249 -22.15 -4.46 7.28
CA LEU A 249 -21.31 -5.34 8.08
C LEU A 249 -20.50 -4.52 9.09
N LYS A 250 -20.59 -4.87 10.38
CA LYS A 250 -19.77 -4.23 11.43
C LYS A 250 -18.27 -4.33 11.10
N THR A 251 -17.60 -3.19 10.98
CA THR A 251 -16.17 -3.12 10.60
C THR A 251 -15.25 -3.86 11.58
N SER A 252 -15.57 -3.87 12.87
CA SER A 252 -14.79 -4.62 13.88
C SER A 252 -14.88 -6.14 13.69
N LEU A 253 -16.04 -6.66 13.28
CA LEU A 253 -16.24 -8.07 12.99
C LEU A 253 -15.46 -8.46 11.73
N ALA A 254 -15.58 -7.66 10.67
CA ALA A 254 -14.82 -7.88 9.44
C ALA A 254 -13.30 -7.89 9.69
N LEU A 255 -12.80 -6.98 10.54
CA LEU A 255 -11.39 -6.96 10.94
C LEU A 255 -11.01 -8.21 11.75
N CYS A 256 -11.82 -8.63 12.72
CA CYS A 256 -11.57 -9.83 13.51
C CYS A 256 -11.47 -11.08 12.64
N ASP A 257 -12.40 -11.25 11.70
CA ASP A 257 -12.36 -12.35 10.72
C ASP A 257 -11.12 -12.28 9.84
N THR A 258 -10.75 -11.07 9.40
CA THR A 258 -9.56 -10.83 8.58
C THR A 258 -8.30 -11.27 9.32
N LEU A 259 -8.16 -10.87 10.59
CA LEU A 259 -7.04 -11.23 11.44
C LEU A 259 -6.98 -12.73 11.75
N LYS A 260 -8.13 -13.39 11.88
CA LYS A 260 -8.20 -14.83 12.20
C LYS A 260 -7.94 -15.74 10.99
N HIS A 261 -8.45 -15.35 9.82
CA HIS A 261 -8.55 -16.28 8.69
C HIS A 261 -7.77 -15.86 7.46
N LEU A 262 -7.43 -14.57 7.31
CA LEU A 262 -6.90 -14.02 6.05
C LEU A 262 -5.43 -13.59 6.14
N MET A 263 -4.82 -13.65 7.33
CA MET A 263 -3.49 -13.11 7.58
C MET A 263 -2.42 -13.69 6.66
N GLY A 264 -2.41 -15.00 6.41
CA GLY A 264 -1.43 -15.63 5.51
C GLY A 264 -1.50 -15.06 4.09
N SER A 265 -2.70 -14.97 3.52
CA SER A 265 -2.91 -14.35 2.20
C SER A 265 -2.51 -12.88 2.19
N ILE A 266 -2.81 -12.13 3.26
CA ILE A 266 -2.43 -10.72 3.37
C ILE A 266 -0.91 -10.55 3.46
N CYS A 267 -0.21 -11.42 4.19
CA CYS A 267 1.24 -11.40 4.31
C CYS A 267 1.92 -11.67 2.96
N ILE A 268 1.45 -12.68 2.22
CA ILE A 268 1.90 -12.99 0.86
C ILE A 268 1.69 -11.78 -0.05
N GLY A 269 0.48 -11.23 -0.07
CA GLY A 269 0.16 -10.07 -0.91
C GLY A 269 0.99 -8.84 -0.53
N SER A 270 1.27 -8.63 0.75
CA SER A 270 2.06 -7.49 1.23
C SER A 270 3.53 -7.57 0.82
N PHE A 271 4.04 -8.78 0.60
CA PHE A 271 5.37 -9.01 0.05
C PHE A 271 5.38 -8.93 -1.49
N LEU A 272 4.43 -9.61 -2.15
CA LEU A 272 4.40 -9.73 -3.61
C LEU A 272 3.98 -8.44 -4.32
N VAL A 273 2.94 -7.75 -3.87
CA VAL A 273 2.35 -6.61 -4.59
C VAL A 273 3.35 -5.47 -4.84
N PRO A 274 4.19 -5.05 -3.88
CA PRO A 274 5.21 -4.04 -4.15
C PRO A 274 6.22 -4.46 -5.22
N ILE A 275 6.68 -5.72 -5.18
CA ILE A 275 7.66 -6.27 -6.12
C ILE A 275 7.07 -6.33 -7.53
N LEU A 276 5.87 -6.87 -7.67
CA LEU A 276 5.21 -6.99 -8.97
C LEU A 276 4.76 -5.62 -9.49
N GLY A 277 4.39 -4.70 -8.59
CA GLY A 277 4.07 -3.32 -8.93
C GLY A 277 5.26 -2.53 -9.46
N THR A 278 6.46 -2.71 -8.91
CA THR A 278 7.68 -2.05 -9.43
C THR A 278 8.10 -2.65 -10.77
N MET A 279 8.00 -3.98 -10.93
CA MET A 279 8.24 -4.63 -12.22
C MET A 279 7.29 -4.13 -13.30
N TRP A 280 6.00 -4.00 -12.97
CA TRP A 280 5.00 -3.49 -13.91
C TRP A 280 5.18 -2.01 -14.25
N GLY A 281 5.46 -1.17 -13.25
CA GLY A 281 5.71 0.25 -13.46
C GLY A 281 6.93 0.51 -14.35
N SER A 282 8.00 -0.26 -14.14
CA SER A 282 9.19 -0.18 -14.99
C SER A 282 8.95 -0.71 -16.41
N ALA A 283 8.16 -1.77 -16.57
CA ALA A 283 7.78 -2.29 -17.89
C ALA A 283 7.03 -1.24 -18.72
N ARG A 284 6.08 -0.54 -18.10
CA ARG A 284 5.37 0.57 -18.75
C ARG A 284 6.29 1.73 -19.14
N CYS A 285 7.25 2.04 -18.29
CA CYS A 285 8.24 3.09 -18.60
C CYS A 285 9.07 2.72 -19.82
N ILE A 286 9.50 1.45 -19.92
CA ILE A 286 10.24 0.94 -21.07
C ILE A 286 9.38 1.00 -22.33
N ASP A 287 8.12 0.58 -22.27
CA ASP A 287 7.19 0.59 -23.41
C ASP A 287 7.01 2.01 -24.00
N LEU A 288 6.88 3.03 -23.13
CA LEU A 288 6.80 4.44 -23.54
C LEU A 288 8.08 4.97 -24.21
N LEU A 289 9.24 4.38 -23.90
CA LEU A 289 10.53 4.78 -24.49
C LEU A 289 10.81 4.05 -25.81
N GLN A 290 10.02 3.04 -26.18
CA GLN A 290 10.23 2.20 -27.34
C GLN A 290 9.65 2.72 -28.66
N GLU A 291 9.02 3.89 -28.69
CA GLU A 291 8.52 4.52 -29.94
C GLU A 291 9.65 4.94 -30.94
N GLY A 292 10.90 4.53 -30.73
CA GLY A 292 12.06 4.78 -31.60
C GLY A 292 12.49 3.58 -32.46
N PRO A 293 13.15 3.81 -33.62
CA PRO A 293 13.38 2.82 -34.69
C PRO A 293 14.44 1.72 -34.42
N ASN A 294 14.82 1.45 -33.17
CA ASN A 294 15.91 0.51 -32.87
C ASN A 294 15.41 -0.93 -32.62
N GLU A 295 15.48 -1.78 -33.65
CA GLU A 295 14.94 -3.16 -33.67
C GLU A 295 15.58 -4.15 -32.68
N LEU A 296 16.85 -3.96 -32.28
CA LEU A 296 17.58 -4.92 -31.41
C LEU A 296 17.25 -4.79 -29.91
N CYS A 297 16.98 -3.57 -29.43
CA CYS A 297 16.50 -3.33 -28.05
C CYS A 297 15.03 -3.77 -27.86
N CYS A 298 14.35 -4.08 -28.98
CA CYS A 298 12.92 -4.34 -29.02
C CYS A 298 12.55 -5.75 -28.47
N SER A 299 13.38 -6.78 -28.65
CA SER A 299 13.02 -8.16 -28.27
C SER A 299 13.07 -8.44 -26.76
N CYS A 300 14.16 -8.09 -26.08
CA CYS A 300 14.30 -8.32 -24.63
C CYS A 300 13.34 -7.47 -23.80
N ALA A 301 13.09 -6.24 -24.23
CA ALA A 301 12.13 -5.37 -23.58
C ALA A 301 10.68 -5.80 -23.85
N LYS A 302 10.34 -6.31 -25.04
CA LYS A 302 9.05 -6.98 -25.28
C LYS A 302 8.88 -8.21 -24.38
N CYS A 303 9.93 -9.02 -24.20
CA CYS A 303 9.92 -10.15 -23.26
C CYS A 303 9.69 -9.69 -21.82
N TYR A 304 10.40 -8.65 -21.36
CA TYR A 304 10.22 -8.07 -20.03
C TYR A 304 8.80 -7.54 -19.82
N THR A 305 8.25 -6.81 -20.79
CA THR A 305 6.88 -6.28 -20.74
C THR A 305 5.85 -7.41 -20.73
N CYS A 306 6.07 -8.49 -21.48
CA CYS A 306 5.23 -9.69 -21.47
C CYS A 306 5.28 -10.42 -20.11
N CYS A 307 6.47 -10.56 -19.53
CA CYS A 307 6.64 -11.14 -18.20
C CYS A 307 5.94 -10.26 -17.14
N ALA A 308 6.14 -8.96 -17.17
CA ALA A 308 5.55 -8.02 -16.22
C ALA A 308 4.01 -7.97 -16.34
N SER A 309 3.45 -7.99 -17.56
CA SER A 309 2.00 -8.01 -17.77
C SER A 309 1.37 -9.31 -17.27
N THR A 310 2.06 -10.44 -17.44
CA THR A 310 1.67 -11.74 -16.89
C THR A 310 1.70 -11.71 -15.36
N LEU A 311 2.75 -11.13 -14.77
CA LEU A 311 2.93 -11.06 -13.32
C LEU A 311 1.88 -10.21 -12.58
N VAL A 312 1.37 -9.14 -13.21
CA VAL A 312 0.26 -8.32 -12.64
C VAL A 312 -1.01 -9.13 -12.42
N MET A 313 -1.26 -10.14 -13.26
CA MET A 313 -2.39 -11.05 -13.07
C MET A 313 -2.26 -11.82 -11.75
N TYR A 314 -1.05 -12.14 -11.31
CA TYR A 314 -0.78 -12.93 -10.11
C TYR A 314 -0.62 -12.10 -8.83
N GLY A 315 -0.40 -10.79 -8.95
CA GLY A 315 -0.34 -9.91 -7.78
C GLY A 315 -0.74 -8.48 -8.09
N ASN A 316 -1.97 -8.17 -7.74
CA ASN A 316 -2.55 -6.84 -7.89
C ASN A 316 -3.33 -6.45 -6.63
N ARG A 317 -3.52 -5.15 -6.43
CA ARG A 317 -4.23 -4.62 -5.25
C ARG A 317 -5.69 -5.08 -5.15
N TRP A 318 -6.32 -5.40 -6.28
CA TRP A 318 -7.72 -5.81 -6.36
C TRP A 318 -7.93 -7.21 -5.76
N GLY A 319 -6.91 -8.06 -5.82
CA GLY A 319 -6.91 -9.36 -5.16
C GLY A 319 -7.22 -9.29 -3.66
N PHE A 320 -6.82 -8.22 -2.95
CA PHE A 320 -7.13 -8.06 -1.53
C PHE A 320 -8.63 -7.98 -1.25
N VAL A 321 -9.43 -7.47 -2.19
CA VAL A 321 -10.89 -7.41 -2.06
C VAL A 321 -11.46 -8.83 -2.04
N HIS A 322 -11.08 -9.68 -3.01
CA HIS A 322 -11.55 -11.07 -3.05
C HIS A 322 -10.94 -11.96 -1.97
N VAL A 323 -9.75 -11.64 -1.46
CA VAL A 323 -9.22 -12.27 -0.23
C VAL A 323 -10.18 -11.97 0.92
N GLY A 324 -10.57 -10.70 1.09
CA GLY A 324 -11.55 -10.25 2.10
C GLY A 324 -12.92 -10.94 1.98
N LEU A 325 -13.42 -11.10 0.75
CA LEU A 325 -14.77 -11.61 0.50
C LEU A 325 -14.90 -13.12 0.52
N HIS A 326 -13.98 -13.82 -0.15
CA HIS A 326 -14.14 -15.26 -0.44
C HIS A 326 -13.10 -16.13 0.28
N ASN A 327 -12.28 -15.54 1.15
CA ASN A 327 -11.18 -16.23 1.83
C ASN A 327 -10.30 -17.02 0.83
N LYS A 328 -10.07 -16.46 -0.36
CA LYS A 328 -9.22 -17.08 -1.42
C LYS A 328 -7.74 -16.86 -1.08
N SER A 329 -6.86 -17.73 -1.60
CA SER A 329 -5.42 -17.44 -1.56
C SER A 329 -5.13 -16.18 -2.37
N PHE A 330 -4.19 -15.35 -1.94
CA PHE A 330 -3.92 -14.06 -2.57
C PHE A 330 -3.71 -14.14 -4.09
N VAL A 331 -2.87 -15.06 -4.57
CA VAL A 331 -2.55 -15.21 -6.00
C VAL A 331 -3.80 -15.57 -6.82
N GLN A 332 -4.60 -16.53 -6.33
CA GLN A 332 -5.86 -16.92 -6.97
C GLN A 332 -6.87 -15.76 -6.98
N ALA A 333 -6.93 -14.98 -5.89
CA ALA A 333 -7.80 -13.83 -5.77
C ALA A 333 -7.40 -12.72 -6.75
N SER A 334 -6.09 -12.45 -6.90
CA SER A 334 -5.56 -11.50 -7.88
C SER A 334 -5.86 -11.90 -9.32
N LYS A 335 -5.68 -13.19 -9.67
CA LYS A 335 -5.99 -13.69 -11.02
C LYS A 335 -7.48 -13.54 -11.33
N TYR A 336 -8.34 -13.97 -10.40
CA TYR A 336 -9.79 -13.85 -10.55
C TYR A 336 -10.24 -12.40 -10.75
N ALA A 337 -9.73 -11.48 -9.93
CA ALA A 337 -10.04 -10.05 -10.04
C ALA A 337 -9.67 -9.49 -11.42
N TRP A 338 -8.48 -9.83 -11.90
CA TRP A 338 -7.97 -9.33 -13.16
C TRP A 338 -8.73 -9.90 -14.35
N ASP A 339 -8.97 -11.22 -14.37
CA ASP A 339 -9.75 -11.90 -15.42
C ASP A 339 -11.17 -11.32 -15.52
N MET A 340 -11.78 -10.98 -14.39
CA MET A 340 -13.09 -10.34 -14.34
C MET A 340 -13.07 -8.93 -14.93
N PHE A 341 -12.04 -8.14 -14.65
CA PHE A 341 -11.90 -6.82 -15.28
C PHE A 341 -11.71 -6.90 -16.79
N LYS A 342 -10.96 -7.90 -17.28
CA LYS A 342 -10.81 -8.13 -18.73
C LYS A 342 -12.14 -8.45 -19.39
N LYS A 343 -12.89 -9.41 -18.81
CA LYS A 343 -14.18 -9.85 -19.34
C LYS A 343 -15.20 -8.71 -19.48
N ASN A 344 -15.14 -7.75 -18.56
CA ASN A 344 -16.04 -6.60 -18.55
C ASN A 344 -15.46 -5.34 -19.22
N GLY A 345 -14.31 -5.43 -19.89
CA GLY A 345 -13.70 -4.29 -20.61
C GLY A 345 -13.24 -3.14 -19.69
N LEU A 346 -12.91 -3.43 -18.43
CA LEU A 346 -12.55 -2.43 -17.42
C LEU A 346 -11.05 -2.13 -17.35
N GLU A 347 -10.21 -2.82 -18.13
CA GLU A 347 -8.75 -2.65 -18.12
C GLU A 347 -8.36 -1.18 -18.37
N SER A 348 -8.90 -0.55 -19.41
CA SER A 348 -8.59 0.85 -19.76
C SER A 348 -9.07 1.84 -18.69
N VAL A 349 -10.20 1.55 -18.04
CA VAL A 349 -10.74 2.37 -16.95
C VAL A 349 -9.79 2.33 -15.76
N ILE A 350 -9.39 1.13 -15.35
CA ILE A 350 -8.49 0.87 -14.23
C ILE A 350 -7.10 1.46 -14.49
N ASP A 351 -6.60 1.36 -15.72
CA ASP A 351 -5.31 1.96 -16.09
C ASP A 351 -5.36 3.48 -16.09
N SER A 352 -6.54 4.07 -16.31
CA SER A 352 -6.75 5.50 -16.25
C SER A 352 -7.05 6.03 -14.83
N ASP A 353 -7.18 5.16 -13.83
CA ASP A 353 -7.49 5.51 -12.44
C ASP A 353 -6.32 6.25 -11.76
N LEU A 354 -6.61 7.49 -11.32
CA LEU A 354 -5.63 8.30 -10.60
C LEU A 354 -5.64 8.11 -9.08
N THR A 355 -6.60 7.36 -8.53
CA THR A 355 -6.72 7.26 -7.07
C THR A 355 -5.52 6.53 -6.44
N SER A 356 -4.91 5.59 -7.16
CA SER A 356 -3.63 4.97 -6.76
C SER A 356 -2.52 6.00 -6.65
N SER A 357 -2.35 6.81 -7.70
CA SER A 357 -1.35 7.88 -7.75
C SER A 357 -1.60 8.93 -6.68
N PHE A 358 -2.86 9.32 -6.46
CA PHE A 358 -3.25 10.24 -5.40
C PHE A 358 -2.81 9.73 -4.02
N CYS A 359 -3.06 8.46 -3.69
CA CYS A 359 -2.66 7.88 -2.41
C CYS A 359 -1.13 7.74 -2.29
N PHE A 360 -0.45 7.43 -3.39
CA PHE A 360 1.01 7.35 -3.44
C PHE A 360 1.64 8.73 -3.22
N ILE A 361 1.22 9.75 -3.96
CA ILE A 361 1.72 11.13 -3.83
C ILE A 361 1.37 11.70 -2.46
N SER A 362 0.18 11.39 -1.92
CA SER A 362 -0.17 11.75 -0.52
C SER A 362 0.85 11.25 0.48
N ALA A 363 1.26 9.98 0.36
CA ALA A 363 2.27 9.40 1.22
C ALA A 363 3.67 9.98 0.99
N VAL A 364 4.04 10.28 -0.26
CA VAL A 364 5.29 10.99 -0.58
C VAL A 364 5.29 12.38 0.07
N THR A 365 4.19 13.11 0.03
CA THR A 365 4.04 14.42 0.66
C THR A 365 4.28 14.36 2.17
N VAL A 366 3.65 13.41 2.87
CA VAL A 366 3.85 13.24 4.32
C VAL A 366 5.30 12.81 4.61
N GLY A 367 5.84 11.86 3.85
CA GLY A 367 7.25 11.46 3.97
C GLY A 367 8.22 12.63 3.75
N ALA A 368 7.94 13.49 2.76
CA ALA A 368 8.76 14.67 2.50
C ALA A 368 8.72 15.66 3.66
N ILE A 369 7.56 15.91 4.26
CA ILE A 369 7.45 16.77 5.45
C ILE A 369 8.22 16.15 6.62
N SER A 370 8.07 14.85 6.88
CA SER A 370 8.82 14.16 7.93
C SER A 370 10.34 14.23 7.73
N SER A 371 10.80 14.05 6.49
CA SER A 371 12.20 14.21 6.08
C SER A 371 12.72 15.62 6.33
N LEU A 372 11.96 16.66 5.96
CA LEU A 372 12.30 18.05 6.22
C LEU A 372 12.39 18.34 7.73
N VAL A 373 11.38 17.92 8.51
CA VAL A 373 11.34 18.12 9.97
C VAL A 373 12.58 17.50 10.62
N SER A 374 12.86 16.23 10.34
CA SER A 374 13.99 15.53 10.97
C SER A 374 15.34 16.02 10.43
N GLY A 375 15.45 16.27 9.13
CA GLY A 375 16.69 16.63 8.46
C GLY A 375 17.12 18.06 8.76
N ILE A 376 16.20 19.03 8.77
CA ILE A 376 16.50 20.43 9.15
C ILE A 376 16.91 20.49 10.62
N TRP A 377 16.20 19.79 11.51
CA TRP A 377 16.58 19.71 12.92
C TRP A 377 17.99 19.13 13.06
N ALA A 378 18.28 18.02 12.38
CA ALA A 378 19.60 17.40 12.41
C ALA A 378 20.71 18.29 11.83
N LEU A 379 20.43 19.10 10.79
CA LEU A 379 21.40 20.08 10.28
C LEU A 379 21.80 21.10 11.35
N VAL A 380 20.84 21.57 12.15
CA VAL A 380 21.08 22.56 13.20
C VAL A 380 21.82 21.94 14.39
N VAL A 381 21.48 20.70 14.78
CA VAL A 381 22.00 20.10 16.02
C VAL A 381 23.25 19.24 15.80
N HIS A 382 23.30 18.45 14.72
CA HIS A 382 24.40 17.53 14.44
C HIS A 382 24.43 17.11 12.96
N LYS A 383 25.06 17.94 12.10
CA LYS A 383 25.06 17.80 10.63
C LYS A 383 25.36 16.38 10.13
N SER A 384 26.21 15.60 10.80
CA SER A 384 26.55 14.24 10.37
C SER A 384 25.37 13.26 10.35
N TYR A 385 24.32 13.51 11.13
CA TYR A 385 23.13 12.65 11.17
C TYR A 385 22.05 13.08 10.17
N ALA A 386 22.20 14.25 9.52
CA ALA A 386 21.14 14.84 8.71
C ALA A 386 20.65 13.93 7.59
N THR A 387 21.57 13.26 6.89
CA THR A 387 21.23 12.34 5.79
C THR A 387 20.42 11.14 6.28
N GLU A 388 20.95 10.40 7.26
CA GLU A 388 20.31 9.18 7.76
C GLU A 388 18.94 9.49 8.38
N LEU A 389 18.86 10.54 9.20
CA LEU A 389 17.62 10.95 9.85
C LEU A 389 16.58 11.43 8.83
N SER A 390 16.99 12.17 7.81
CA SER A 390 16.13 12.59 6.70
C SER A 390 15.54 11.39 5.94
N LEU A 391 16.38 10.40 5.61
CA LEU A 391 15.96 9.19 4.90
C LEU A 391 15.03 8.30 5.74
N TYR A 392 15.37 8.04 7.00
CA TYR A 392 14.53 7.24 7.89
C TYR A 392 13.19 7.92 8.16
N ALA A 393 13.18 9.24 8.38
CA ALA A 393 11.95 9.99 8.56
C ALA A 393 11.07 9.98 7.29
N PHE A 394 11.67 10.04 6.10
CA PHE A 394 10.94 9.89 4.84
C PHE A 394 10.22 8.53 4.77
N ILE A 395 10.95 7.43 4.99
CA ILE A 395 10.43 6.07 4.88
C ILE A 395 9.30 5.85 5.90
N ILE A 396 9.52 6.23 7.16
CA ILE A 396 8.53 6.07 8.23
C ILE A 396 7.28 6.91 7.93
N GLY A 397 7.46 8.20 7.58
CA GLY A 397 6.35 9.09 7.28
C GLY A 397 5.52 8.61 6.08
N TYR A 398 6.20 8.13 5.04
CA TYR A 398 5.56 7.50 3.89
C TYR A 398 4.72 6.28 4.31
N LEU A 399 5.28 5.34 5.07
CA LEU A 399 4.59 4.11 5.47
C LEU A 399 3.38 4.39 6.37
N ILE A 400 3.50 5.30 7.33
CA ILE A 400 2.38 5.73 8.18
C ILE A 400 1.25 6.33 7.34
N SER A 401 1.58 7.21 6.40
CA SER A 401 0.58 7.80 5.50
C SER A 401 -0.06 6.76 4.59
N ARG A 402 0.70 5.76 4.11
CA ARG A 402 0.14 4.64 3.33
C ARG A 402 -0.88 3.81 4.10
N ILE A 403 -0.72 3.66 5.43
CA ILE A 403 -1.72 3.04 6.31
C ILE A 403 -2.97 3.94 6.38
N ALA A 404 -2.79 5.25 6.60
CA ALA A 404 -3.91 6.19 6.70
C ALA A 404 -4.76 6.27 5.43
N MET A 405 -4.15 6.15 4.25
CA MET A 405 -4.86 6.14 2.96
C MET A 405 -5.50 4.78 2.61
N ALA A 406 -5.27 3.72 3.38
CA ALA A 406 -5.67 2.36 3.04
C ALA A 406 -7.19 2.21 2.88
N TRP A 407 -7.98 2.88 3.72
CA TRP A 407 -9.44 2.78 3.70
C TRP A 407 -10.05 3.41 2.44
N GLN A 408 -9.56 4.56 1.97
CA GLN A 408 -10.01 5.16 0.71
C GLN A 408 -9.72 4.23 -0.46
N GLN A 409 -8.51 3.67 -0.48
CA GLN A 409 -8.15 2.67 -1.50
C GLN A 409 -9.03 1.43 -1.41
N ALA A 410 -9.48 1.05 -0.21
CA ALA A 410 -10.38 -0.07 0.00
C ALA A 410 -11.78 0.19 -0.57
N CYS A 411 -12.31 1.40 -0.33
CA CYS A 411 -13.59 1.83 -0.85
C CYS A 411 -13.59 1.81 -2.38
N ILE A 412 -12.56 2.39 -3.01
CA ILE A 412 -12.42 2.42 -4.47
C ILE A 412 -12.25 1.00 -5.03
N ALA A 413 -11.44 0.16 -4.36
CA ALA A 413 -11.24 -1.22 -4.76
C ALA A 413 -12.53 -2.03 -4.71
N ALA A 414 -13.29 -1.90 -3.63
CA ALA A 414 -14.59 -2.54 -3.48
C ALA A 414 -15.59 -2.05 -4.53
N TYR A 415 -15.62 -0.76 -4.81
CA TYR A 415 -16.53 -0.15 -5.80
C TYR A 415 -16.28 -0.69 -7.21
N TYR A 416 -15.02 -0.72 -7.67
CA TYR A 416 -14.68 -1.29 -8.98
C TYR A 416 -14.94 -2.79 -9.07
N VAL A 417 -14.63 -3.56 -8.01
CA VAL A 417 -14.88 -5.00 -7.97
C VAL A 417 -16.38 -5.29 -7.99
N ALA A 418 -17.18 -4.57 -7.20
CA ALA A 418 -18.64 -4.72 -7.19
C ALA A 418 -19.26 -4.36 -8.55
N TYR A 419 -18.79 -3.28 -9.19
CA TYR A 419 -19.24 -2.90 -10.53
C TYR A 419 -18.89 -3.98 -11.56
N ALA A 420 -17.69 -4.57 -11.49
CA ALA A 420 -17.28 -5.62 -12.40
C ALA A 420 -18.09 -6.92 -12.22
N GLU A 421 -18.57 -7.22 -11.02
CA GLU A 421 -19.39 -8.41 -10.79
C GLU A 421 -20.84 -8.23 -11.24
N ASN A 422 -21.42 -7.04 -11.05
CA ASN A 422 -22.77 -6.74 -11.50
C ASN A 422 -22.88 -5.27 -11.98
N PRO A 423 -22.55 -5.00 -13.27
CA PRO A 423 -22.62 -3.66 -13.84
C PRO A 423 -24.04 -3.08 -13.90
N GLU A 424 -25.07 -3.94 -13.89
CA GLU A 424 -26.49 -3.57 -13.99
C GLU A 424 -27.14 -3.25 -12.64
N ASN A 425 -26.37 -3.33 -11.55
CA ASN A 425 -26.88 -2.98 -10.22
C ASN A 425 -27.31 -1.51 -10.18
N MET A 426 -28.54 -1.26 -9.71
CA MET A 426 -29.17 0.07 -9.62
C MET A 426 -28.38 1.08 -8.76
N GLU A 427 -27.47 0.60 -7.91
CA GLU A 427 -26.61 1.43 -7.06
C GLU A 427 -25.49 2.14 -7.81
N PHE A 428 -25.21 1.74 -9.05
CA PHE A 428 -24.21 2.39 -9.88
C PHE A 428 -24.83 3.48 -10.76
N ASP A 429 -24.18 4.64 -10.79
CA ASP A 429 -24.53 5.71 -11.72
C ASP A 429 -23.82 5.54 -13.07
N SER A 430 -24.06 6.48 -14.00
CA SER A 430 -23.44 6.46 -15.32
C SER A 430 -21.93 6.72 -15.33
N THR A 431 -21.28 6.95 -14.16
CA THR A 431 -19.87 7.39 -14.10
C THR A 431 -18.89 6.43 -14.78
N ILE A 432 -19.02 5.12 -14.51
CA ILE A 432 -18.15 4.11 -15.13
C ILE A 432 -18.51 3.90 -16.61
N PRO A 433 -19.80 3.68 -16.99
CA PRO A 433 -20.20 3.59 -18.40
C PRO A 433 -19.74 4.79 -19.27
N ASP A 434 -19.99 6.02 -18.79
CA ASP A 434 -19.61 7.25 -19.51
C ASP A 434 -18.08 7.31 -19.72
N ARG A 435 -17.32 6.82 -18.73
CA ARG A 435 -15.86 6.76 -18.83
C ARG A 435 -15.41 5.72 -19.86
N ILE A 436 -16.01 4.53 -19.87
CA ILE A 436 -15.72 3.49 -20.87
C ILE A 436 -15.97 4.06 -22.27
N GLN A 437 -17.13 4.66 -22.49
CA GLN A 437 -17.50 5.22 -23.79
C GLN A 437 -16.55 6.34 -24.22
N ARG A 438 -16.15 7.22 -23.30
CA ARG A 438 -15.17 8.28 -23.60
C ARG A 438 -13.80 7.70 -23.99
N LEU A 439 -13.33 6.65 -23.32
CA LEU A 439 -12.05 6.02 -23.64
C LEU A 439 -12.10 5.30 -25.01
N GLN A 440 -13.20 4.62 -25.31
CA GLN A 440 -13.41 3.98 -26.62
C GLN A 440 -13.42 5.00 -27.76
N ARG A 441 -14.09 6.15 -27.58
CA ARG A 441 -14.07 7.23 -28.58
C ARG A 441 -12.67 7.79 -28.81
N LEU A 442 -11.89 7.95 -27.75
CA LEU A 442 -10.49 8.42 -27.86
C LEU A 442 -9.62 7.40 -28.61
N GLN A 443 -9.83 6.10 -28.38
CA GLN A 443 -9.11 5.04 -29.10
C GLN A 443 -9.51 4.95 -30.57
N ALA A 444 -10.75 5.30 -30.93
CA ALA A 444 -11.20 5.30 -32.32
C ALA A 444 -10.72 6.52 -33.14
N CYS A 445 -10.21 7.57 -32.48
CA CYS A 445 -9.66 8.76 -33.13
C CYS A 445 -8.14 8.73 -33.32
N ILE A 446 -7.46 7.72 -32.77
CA ILE A 446 -6.03 7.43 -32.93
C ILE A 446 -5.92 6.31 -33.97
#